data_AF-A0A9D9XBE2-F1
#
_entry.id   AF-A0A9D9XBE2-F1
#
_cell.length_a   1.000
_cell.length_b   1.000
_cell.length_c   1.000
_cell.angle_alpha   90.00
_cell.angle_beta   90.00
_cell.angle_gamma   90.00
#
_symmetry.space_group_name_H-M   'P 1'
#
loop_
_entity.id
_entity.type
_entity.pdbx_description
1 polymer ?
#
loop_
_entity_poly.entity_id
_entity_poly.type
_entity_poly.pdbx_seq_one_letter_code
_entity_poly.pdbx_strand_id
1 'polypeptide(L)'
;MATANLELPENLQIDQRDGQLTIIWKWSNSNVIGIVIALIFVGWMVSNVAGFGEVHWTDLPNAVLRKITHDPFPFNLFVPIFLFAGLCALYKISAHTINHTQIHVSRSKLVVRHSPLPWFGNREIETNTIKQIFTKLSPVRRRDEMATLWAPYDLLAIDRTGNTLKLLSNLNLTGEQARAIEQKIEQFLGIKDELVNEIQIDHAFSNPGLKSANAIGSQSGSPAATAHQRIRITQGSDLLIDQRWRSERTIFMLIFSLVWLSFTGFLAWSFMTRFGSRPLLPIFFESVLIPLGALASIGISMLYVSSAQLINNTQVKLSRAQLTIQHGPLPWLGSGSFPTQNIKSLNVQKSRIGHGNSQQMVFKLEVHMTLTNGKRKKIIGGFDTQGEAQIVQREIESYLRR
;
A
#
# COMPACT_ATOMS: atom_id res chain seq x y z
N MET A 1 -15.20 -2.03 38.87
CA MET A 1 -14.05 -1.51 38.11
C MET A 1 -14.42 -0.12 37.65
N ALA A 2 -13.67 0.91 38.05
CA ALA A 2 -13.89 2.25 37.54
C ALA A 2 -13.58 2.22 36.03
N THR A 3 -14.57 2.55 35.20
CA THR A 3 -14.34 2.79 33.77
C THR A 3 -13.43 3.99 33.66
N ALA A 4 -12.14 3.75 33.47
CA ALA A 4 -11.22 4.82 33.07
C ALA A 4 -11.87 5.52 31.87
N ASN A 5 -11.96 6.85 31.93
CA ASN A 5 -12.46 7.65 30.81
C ASN A 5 -11.48 7.47 29.64
N LEU A 6 -11.69 6.42 28.86
CA LEU A 6 -10.88 6.12 27.69
C LEU A 6 -11.13 7.25 26.70
N GLU A 7 -10.10 8.00 26.35
CA GLU A 7 -10.19 9.04 25.34
C GLU A 7 -10.55 8.38 24.01
N LEU A 8 -11.80 8.58 23.58
CA LEU A 8 -12.26 8.14 22.27
C LEU A 8 -11.57 9.03 21.21
N PRO A 9 -11.11 8.46 20.10
CA PRO A 9 -10.48 9.26 19.06
C PRO A 9 -11.50 10.23 18.47
N GLU A 10 -11.06 11.42 18.03
CA GLU A 10 -11.94 12.51 17.58
C GLU A 10 -12.90 12.11 16.44
N ASN A 11 -12.56 11.08 15.67
CA ASN A 11 -13.36 10.56 14.57
C ASN A 11 -14.38 9.47 14.98
N LEU A 12 -14.49 9.15 16.26
CA LEU A 12 -15.43 8.17 16.80
C LEU A 12 -16.38 8.84 17.79
N GLN A 13 -17.67 8.75 17.51
CA GLN A 13 -18.73 9.21 18.39
C GLN A 13 -19.62 8.04 18.79
N ILE A 14 -19.98 7.97 20.06
CA ILE A 14 -20.87 6.93 20.58
C ILE A 14 -22.00 7.64 21.32
N ASP A 15 -23.23 7.46 20.85
CA ASP A 15 -24.44 8.05 21.40
C ASP A 15 -25.45 6.96 21.73
N GLN A 16 -26.11 7.06 22.88
CA GLN A 16 -27.10 6.10 23.33
C GLN A 16 -28.37 6.85 23.74
N ARG A 17 -29.42 6.73 22.91
CA ARG A 17 -30.71 7.42 23.09
C ARG A 17 -31.85 6.50 22.71
N ASP A 18 -33.00 6.64 23.38
CA ASP A 18 -34.26 5.96 23.03
C ASP A 18 -34.16 4.44 22.87
N GLY A 19 -33.34 3.81 23.71
CA GLY A 19 -33.11 2.37 23.63
C GLY A 19 -32.41 1.93 22.33
N GLN A 20 -31.59 2.82 21.75
CA GLN A 20 -30.70 2.57 20.63
C GLN A 20 -29.28 3.04 20.97
N LEU A 21 -28.28 2.29 20.51
CA LEU A 21 -26.87 2.66 20.56
C LEU A 21 -26.41 2.95 19.13
N THR A 22 -25.92 4.17 18.92
CA THR A 22 -25.39 4.62 17.63
C THR A 22 -23.90 4.90 17.76
N ILE A 23 -23.11 4.21 16.94
CA ILE A 23 -21.66 4.42 16.84
C ILE A 23 -21.36 5.01 15.47
N ILE A 24 -20.80 6.22 15.45
CA ILE A 24 -20.45 6.92 14.22
C ILE A 24 -18.92 6.98 14.12
N TRP A 25 -18.39 6.44 13.03
CA TRP A 25 -16.96 6.42 12.75
C TRP A 25 -16.64 7.10 11.41
N LYS A 26 -15.85 8.17 11.44
CA LYS A 26 -15.41 8.89 10.23
C LYS A 26 -14.09 8.28 9.70
N TRP A 27 -14.06 7.91 8.41
CA TRP A 27 -12.98 7.09 7.83
C TRP A 27 -11.61 7.77 7.82
N SER A 28 -11.53 9.09 7.61
CA SER A 28 -10.30 9.89 7.74
C SER A 28 -10.60 11.38 7.50
N ASN A 29 -9.71 12.28 7.91
CA ASN A 29 -9.81 13.73 7.72
C ASN A 29 -8.83 14.34 6.68
N SER A 30 -7.94 13.57 6.05
CA SER A 30 -6.74 14.19 5.42
C SER A 30 -6.47 13.85 3.95
N ASN A 31 -7.49 13.52 3.16
CA ASN A 31 -7.31 13.21 1.72
C ASN A 31 -7.71 14.36 0.77
N VAL A 32 -7.88 15.58 1.27
CA VAL A 32 -8.19 16.76 0.43
C VAL A 32 -7.19 16.92 -0.72
N ILE A 33 -5.91 16.70 -0.45
CA ILE A 33 -4.85 16.73 -1.47
C ILE A 33 -5.09 15.68 -2.56
N GLY A 34 -5.52 14.46 -2.19
CA GLY A 34 -5.83 13.40 -3.15
C GLY A 34 -7.00 13.76 -4.06
N ILE A 35 -8.04 14.40 -3.52
CA ILE A 35 -9.19 14.90 -4.31
C ILE A 35 -8.72 15.96 -5.30
N VAL A 36 -7.94 16.95 -4.83
CA VAL A 36 -7.42 18.03 -5.69
C VAL A 36 -6.58 17.46 -6.85
N ILE A 37 -5.68 16.51 -6.56
CA ILE A 37 -4.87 15.85 -7.59
C ILE A 37 -5.75 15.09 -8.58
N ALA A 38 -6.74 14.34 -8.10
CA ALA A 38 -7.65 13.59 -8.97
C ALA A 38 -8.49 14.53 -9.85
N LEU A 39 -8.97 15.66 -9.32
CA LEU A 39 -9.72 16.65 -10.08
C LEU A 39 -8.86 17.35 -11.13
N ILE A 40 -7.61 17.72 -10.80
CA ILE A 40 -6.66 18.27 -11.77
C ILE A 40 -6.43 17.27 -12.91
N PHE A 41 -6.23 16.00 -12.59
CA PHE A 41 -6.03 14.95 -13.57
C PHE A 41 -7.25 14.76 -14.48
N VAL A 42 -8.46 14.67 -13.92
CA VAL A 42 -9.71 14.53 -14.68
C VAL A 42 -9.97 15.77 -15.53
N GLY A 43 -9.84 16.98 -14.98
CA GLY A 43 -10.05 18.23 -15.70
C GLY A 43 -9.08 18.39 -16.87
N TRP A 44 -7.82 18.03 -16.66
CA TRP A 44 -6.83 18.00 -17.74
C TRP A 44 -7.14 16.93 -18.80
N MET A 45 -7.62 15.74 -18.42
CA MET A 45 -8.08 14.72 -19.38
C MET A 45 -9.25 15.23 -20.24
N VAL A 46 -10.27 15.82 -19.61
CA VAL A 46 -11.43 16.40 -20.33
C VAL A 46 -10.98 17.53 -21.26
N SER A 47 -10.07 18.40 -20.81
CA SER A 47 -9.51 19.48 -21.64
C SER A 47 -8.77 18.94 -22.87
N ASN A 48 -8.02 17.84 -22.73
CA ASN A 48 -7.43 17.18 -23.89
C ASN A 48 -8.52 16.69 -24.84
N VAL A 49 -9.51 15.92 -24.36
CA VAL A 49 -10.58 15.40 -25.21
C VAL A 49 -11.33 16.51 -25.95
N ALA A 50 -11.69 17.59 -25.26
CA ALA A 50 -12.37 18.75 -25.85
C ALA A 50 -11.48 19.49 -26.87
N GLY A 51 -10.22 19.74 -26.52
CA GLY A 51 -9.26 20.39 -27.42
C GLY A 51 -8.90 19.56 -28.65
N PHE A 52 -9.01 18.23 -28.58
CA PHE A 52 -8.91 17.34 -29.74
C PHE A 52 -10.20 17.33 -30.58
N GLY A 53 -11.37 17.58 -29.98
CA GLY A 53 -12.66 17.65 -30.66
C GLY A 53 -12.89 18.94 -31.46
N GLU A 54 -12.34 20.07 -30.99
CA GLU A 54 -12.44 21.39 -31.66
C GLU A 54 -11.37 21.63 -32.74
N VAL A 55 -10.43 20.71 -32.95
CA VAL A 55 -9.67 20.70 -34.21
C VAL A 55 -10.68 20.36 -35.30
N HIS A 56 -11.21 21.42 -35.92
CA HIS A 56 -12.19 21.36 -37.00
C HIS A 56 -11.77 20.27 -38.00
N TRP A 57 -12.48 19.15 -37.98
CA TRP A 57 -12.34 18.04 -38.93
C TRP A 57 -12.44 18.50 -40.39
N THR A 58 -12.93 19.73 -40.62
CA THR A 58 -13.08 20.39 -41.91
C THR A 58 -11.79 20.95 -42.49
N ASP A 59 -10.76 21.23 -41.67
CA ASP A 59 -9.55 21.94 -42.11
C ASP A 59 -8.35 20.99 -42.35
N LEU A 60 -8.49 19.70 -42.03
CA LEU A 60 -7.48 18.72 -42.44
C LEU A 60 -7.67 18.35 -43.92
N PRO A 61 -6.61 18.39 -44.74
CA PRO A 61 -6.68 17.91 -46.11
C PRO A 61 -7.19 16.47 -46.14
N ASN A 62 -8.18 16.19 -46.98
CA ASN A 62 -8.86 14.88 -47.13
C ASN A 62 -7.89 13.67 -47.25
N ALA A 63 -6.62 13.90 -47.63
CA ALA A 63 -5.57 12.89 -47.72
C ALA A 63 -4.98 12.46 -46.35
N VAL A 64 -4.89 13.35 -45.37
CA VAL A 64 -4.40 13.03 -44.00
C VAL A 64 -5.52 12.38 -43.19
N LEU A 65 -6.75 12.84 -43.38
CA LEU A 65 -7.95 12.23 -42.79
C LEU A 65 -8.09 10.76 -43.18
N ARG A 66 -8.01 10.41 -44.48
CA ARG A 66 -8.08 9.00 -44.93
C ARG A 66 -7.02 8.10 -44.32
N LYS A 67 -5.82 8.62 -44.05
CA LYS A 67 -4.71 7.83 -43.50
C LYS A 67 -4.82 7.61 -41.98
N ILE A 68 -5.46 8.52 -41.27
CA ILE A 68 -5.69 8.42 -39.82
C ILE A 68 -7.01 7.69 -39.52
N THR A 69 -8.02 7.79 -40.38
CA THR A 69 -9.32 7.12 -40.20
C THR A 69 -9.28 5.60 -40.38
N HIS A 70 -8.23 5.04 -41.00
CA HIS A 70 -8.14 3.59 -41.23
C HIS A 70 -7.51 2.78 -40.10
N ASP A 71 -6.85 3.40 -39.10
CA ASP A 71 -6.41 2.70 -37.89
C ASP A 71 -6.50 3.57 -36.62
N PRO A 72 -7.72 3.96 -36.17
CA PRO A 72 -7.92 4.71 -34.93
C PRO A 72 -7.80 3.84 -33.66
N PHE A 73 -7.36 2.58 -33.78
CA PHE A 73 -7.65 1.53 -32.83
C PHE A 73 -7.06 1.72 -31.42
N PRO A 74 -5.83 2.24 -31.20
CA PRO A 74 -5.33 2.40 -29.83
C PRO A 74 -5.89 3.67 -29.14
N PHE A 75 -6.23 4.72 -29.87
CA PHE A 75 -6.55 6.03 -29.29
C PHE A 75 -7.94 6.10 -28.68
N ASN A 76 -8.93 5.55 -29.39
CA ASN A 76 -10.33 5.56 -28.95
C ASN A 76 -10.57 4.68 -27.73
N LEU A 77 -9.68 3.70 -27.45
CA LEU A 77 -9.80 2.85 -26.26
C LEU A 77 -9.05 3.44 -25.05
N PHE A 78 -7.90 4.08 -25.29
CA PHE A 78 -7.04 4.57 -24.22
C PHE A 78 -7.70 5.71 -23.43
N VAL A 79 -8.25 6.71 -24.12
CA VAL A 79 -8.89 7.86 -23.46
C VAL A 79 -10.03 7.43 -22.51
N PRO A 80 -11.01 6.60 -22.94
CA PRO A 80 -12.05 6.11 -22.04
C PRO A 80 -11.52 5.29 -20.86
N ILE A 81 -10.49 4.44 -21.07
CA ILE A 81 -9.90 3.64 -19.98
C ILE A 81 -9.29 4.54 -18.90
N PHE A 82 -8.51 5.55 -19.30
CA PHE A 82 -7.87 6.45 -18.34
C PHE A 82 -8.87 7.39 -17.68
N LEU A 83 -9.88 7.85 -18.42
CA LEU A 83 -10.99 8.62 -17.86
C LEU A 83 -11.75 7.78 -16.82
N PHE A 84 -12.08 6.52 -17.15
CA PHE A 84 -12.74 5.59 -16.24
C PHE A 84 -11.89 5.32 -14.99
N ALA A 85 -10.59 5.08 -15.15
CA ALA A 85 -9.67 4.90 -14.03
C ALA A 85 -9.58 6.15 -13.15
N GLY A 86 -9.52 7.34 -13.76
CA GLY A 86 -9.55 8.63 -13.05
C GLY A 86 -10.84 8.85 -12.27
N LEU A 87 -12.00 8.55 -12.87
CA LEU A 87 -13.30 8.62 -12.22
C LEU A 87 -13.42 7.61 -11.07
N CYS A 88 -12.94 6.38 -11.23
CA CYS A 88 -12.91 5.38 -10.16
C CYS A 88 -12.02 5.82 -9.00
N ALA A 89 -10.84 6.38 -9.29
CA ALA A 89 -9.93 6.92 -8.28
C ALA A 89 -10.58 8.10 -7.54
N LEU A 90 -11.18 9.04 -8.27
CA LEU A 90 -11.90 10.18 -7.71
C LEU A 90 -13.04 9.71 -6.81
N TYR A 91 -13.89 8.79 -7.27
CA TYR A 91 -14.98 8.22 -6.49
C TYR A 91 -14.47 7.59 -5.19
N LYS A 92 -13.42 6.76 -5.28
CA LYS A 92 -12.81 6.11 -4.12
C LYS A 92 -12.27 7.12 -3.11
N ILE A 93 -11.57 8.16 -3.56
CA ILE A 93 -11.01 9.19 -2.67
C ILE A 93 -12.13 10.03 -2.04
N SER A 94 -13.13 10.42 -2.82
CA SER A 94 -14.30 11.16 -2.33
C SER A 94 -15.09 10.36 -1.30
N ALA A 95 -15.39 9.08 -1.59
CA ALA A 95 -16.01 8.17 -0.63
C ALA A 95 -15.15 8.05 0.63
N HIS A 96 -13.83 7.90 0.51
CA HIS A 96 -12.97 7.79 1.69
C HIS A 96 -12.87 9.05 2.55
N THR A 97 -13.09 10.22 1.95
CA THR A 97 -12.98 11.52 2.62
C THR A 97 -14.30 11.94 3.28
N ILE A 98 -15.42 11.67 2.61
CA ILE A 98 -16.74 12.15 3.03
C ILE A 98 -17.47 11.06 3.82
N ASN A 99 -17.24 9.78 3.52
CA ASN A 99 -18.01 8.74 4.18
C ASN A 99 -17.64 8.59 5.65
N HIS A 100 -18.68 8.32 6.41
CA HIS A 100 -18.63 7.78 7.74
C HIS A 100 -19.42 6.47 7.77
N THR A 101 -19.09 5.63 8.74
CA THR A 101 -19.86 4.44 9.05
C THR A 101 -20.69 4.66 10.29
N GLN A 102 -21.96 4.30 10.21
CA GLN A 102 -22.89 4.29 11.32
C GLN A 102 -23.21 2.84 11.65
N ILE A 103 -22.98 2.44 12.90
CA ILE A 103 -23.54 1.22 13.46
C ILE A 103 -24.72 1.63 14.32
N HIS A 104 -25.92 1.25 13.91
CA HIS A 104 -27.12 1.38 14.72
C HIS A 104 -27.42 0.03 15.35
N VAL A 105 -27.37 -0.02 16.67
CA VAL A 105 -27.68 -1.20 17.46
C VAL A 105 -28.98 -0.92 18.20
N SER A 106 -29.98 -1.73 17.92
CA SER A 106 -31.28 -1.71 18.60
C SER A 106 -31.51 -3.05 19.29
N ARG A 107 -32.63 -3.23 19.99
CA ARG A 107 -32.96 -4.52 20.60
C ARG A 107 -33.24 -5.63 19.59
N SER A 108 -33.64 -5.30 18.36
CA SER A 108 -34.02 -6.27 17.32
C SER A 108 -33.01 -6.39 16.18
N LYS A 109 -32.27 -5.31 15.88
CA LYS A 109 -31.41 -5.22 14.69
C LYS A 109 -30.10 -4.49 14.97
N LEU A 110 -29.03 -4.98 14.35
CA LEU A 110 -27.73 -4.33 14.21
C LEU A 110 -27.57 -3.96 12.73
N VAL A 111 -27.47 -2.67 12.44
CA VAL A 111 -27.37 -2.14 11.07
C VAL A 111 -26.04 -1.41 10.91
N VAL A 112 -25.24 -1.81 9.93
CA VAL A 112 -24.03 -1.12 9.51
C VAL A 112 -24.33 -0.39 8.21
N ARG A 113 -24.14 0.93 8.18
CA ARG A 113 -24.33 1.77 6.99
C ARG A 113 -23.13 2.67 6.74
N HIS A 114 -22.70 2.75 5.49
CA HIS A 114 -21.73 3.70 4.98
C HIS A 114 -22.47 4.80 4.21
N SER A 115 -22.23 6.05 4.57
CA SER A 115 -22.92 7.21 4.01
C SER A 115 -21.99 8.43 4.03
N PRO A 116 -22.18 9.46 3.19
CA PRO A 116 -23.30 9.64 2.26
C PRO A 116 -23.14 8.92 0.92
N LEU A 117 -21.92 8.63 0.46
CA LEU A 117 -21.70 7.97 -0.84
C LEU A 117 -21.85 6.44 -0.71
N PRO A 118 -22.45 5.76 -1.71
CA PRO A 118 -22.58 4.30 -1.68
C PRO A 118 -21.23 3.61 -1.50
N TRP A 119 -21.16 2.66 -0.57
CA TRP A 119 -19.97 1.82 -0.43
C TRP A 119 -20.36 0.40 -0.04
N PHE A 120 -19.55 -0.56 -0.46
CA PHE A 120 -19.76 -1.96 -0.12
C PHE A 120 -19.59 -2.17 1.39
N GLY A 121 -20.39 -3.07 1.99
CA GLY A 121 -20.30 -3.39 3.41
C GLY A 121 -21.53 -3.04 4.24
N ASN A 122 -22.53 -2.37 3.65
CA ASN A 122 -23.84 -2.16 4.30
C ASN A 122 -24.48 -3.51 4.65
N ARG A 123 -24.88 -3.69 5.91
CA ARG A 123 -25.45 -4.94 6.42
C ARG A 123 -26.51 -4.68 7.47
N GLU A 124 -27.45 -5.60 7.57
CA GLU A 124 -28.49 -5.64 8.59
C GLU A 124 -28.55 -7.05 9.15
N ILE A 125 -28.43 -7.18 10.47
CA ILE A 125 -28.34 -8.46 11.17
C ILE A 125 -29.34 -8.42 12.31
N GLU A 126 -30.15 -9.46 12.47
CA GLU A 126 -31.05 -9.58 13.62
C GLU A 126 -30.25 -9.85 14.89
N THR A 127 -30.45 -9.08 15.94
CA THR A 127 -29.63 -9.14 17.17
C THR A 127 -29.80 -10.44 17.93
N ASN A 128 -30.96 -11.06 17.84
CA ASN A 128 -31.23 -12.39 18.39
C ASN A 128 -30.37 -13.49 17.72
N THR A 129 -29.85 -13.28 16.50
CA THR A 129 -28.97 -14.22 15.82
C THR A 129 -27.51 -14.04 16.22
N ILE A 130 -27.16 -12.90 16.84
CA ILE A 130 -25.80 -12.63 17.28
C ILE A 130 -25.55 -13.41 18.58
N LYS A 131 -24.53 -14.28 18.56
CA LYS A 131 -24.05 -14.98 19.75
C LYS A 131 -23.06 -14.10 20.50
N GLN A 132 -22.11 -13.50 19.79
CA GLN A 132 -21.02 -12.73 20.38
C GLN A 132 -20.49 -11.67 19.41
N ILE A 133 -19.94 -10.58 19.94
CA ILE A 133 -19.19 -9.57 19.17
C ILE A 133 -17.76 -9.58 19.67
N PHE A 134 -16.79 -9.48 18.76
CA PHE A 134 -15.40 -9.47 19.17
C PHE A 134 -14.55 -8.65 18.20
N THR A 135 -13.42 -8.17 18.68
CA THR A 135 -12.41 -7.50 17.89
C THR A 135 -11.25 -8.43 17.59
N LYS A 136 -10.82 -8.45 16.33
CA LYS A 136 -9.64 -9.20 15.89
C LYS A 136 -8.68 -8.23 15.24
N LEU A 137 -7.39 -8.39 15.54
CA LEU A 137 -6.35 -7.71 14.78
C LEU A 137 -6.48 -8.16 13.33
N SER A 138 -6.85 -7.25 12.42
CA SER A 138 -6.98 -7.63 11.01
C SER A 138 -5.61 -8.11 10.57
N PRO A 139 -5.48 -9.34 10.02
CA PRO A 139 -4.26 -9.71 9.36
C PRO A 139 -4.15 -8.76 8.18
N VAL A 140 -3.34 -7.71 8.34
CA VAL A 140 -2.89 -6.94 7.19
C VAL A 140 -2.35 -8.00 6.27
N ARG A 141 -2.95 -8.15 5.09
CA ARG A 141 -2.53 -9.12 4.07
C ARG A 141 -1.19 -8.66 3.47
N ARG A 142 -0.22 -8.40 4.34
CA ARG A 142 1.20 -8.40 4.11
C ARG A 142 1.72 -9.60 4.86
N ARG A 143 2.51 -10.39 4.15
CA ARG A 143 3.13 -11.65 4.57
C ARG A 143 4.11 -11.52 5.76
N ASP A 144 4.12 -10.39 6.46
CA ASP A 144 5.25 -9.96 7.28
C ASP A 144 4.77 -9.57 8.70
N GLU A 145 5.20 -10.36 9.70
CA GLU A 145 4.76 -10.44 11.10
C GLU A 145 4.87 -9.15 11.96
N MET A 146 5.30 -8.03 11.38
CA MET A 146 5.73 -6.84 12.14
C MET A 146 4.89 -5.57 11.91
N ALA A 147 3.78 -5.70 11.20
CA ALA A 147 2.76 -4.66 11.13
C ALA A 147 1.95 -4.53 12.45
N THR A 148 2.28 -5.28 13.50
CA THR A 148 1.53 -5.41 14.76
C THR A 148 1.37 -4.09 15.52
N LEU A 149 2.28 -3.13 15.36
CA LEU A 149 2.21 -1.86 16.11
C LEU A 149 1.10 -0.90 15.63
N TRP A 150 0.57 -1.11 14.42
CA TRP A 150 -0.51 -0.29 13.85
C TRP A 150 -1.45 -1.15 13.00
N ALA A 151 -1.54 -2.44 13.32
CA ALA A 151 -2.45 -3.30 12.59
C ALA A 151 -3.87 -2.85 12.95
N PRO A 152 -4.69 -2.55 11.93
CA PRO A 152 -6.05 -2.14 12.19
C PRO A 152 -6.81 -3.31 12.82
N TYR A 153 -7.87 -2.99 13.55
CA TYR A 153 -8.77 -3.99 14.09
C TYR A 153 -9.98 -4.16 13.17
N ASP A 154 -10.44 -5.39 13.03
CA ASP A 154 -11.75 -5.71 12.48
C ASP A 154 -12.71 -5.91 13.66
N LEU A 155 -13.92 -5.38 13.56
CA LEU A 155 -15.02 -5.68 14.46
C LEU A 155 -15.88 -6.75 13.81
N LEU A 156 -16.06 -7.89 14.48
CA LEU A 156 -16.74 -9.05 13.97
C LEU A 156 -17.87 -9.48 14.90
N ALA A 157 -18.84 -10.18 14.35
CA ALA A 157 -19.90 -10.86 15.09
C ALA A 157 -19.87 -12.35 14.77
N ILE A 158 -20.09 -13.19 15.77
CA ILE A 158 -20.37 -14.62 15.59
C ILE A 158 -21.88 -14.80 15.69
N ASP A 159 -22.50 -15.37 14.67
CA ASP A 159 -23.91 -15.73 14.75
C ASP A 159 -24.12 -17.01 15.59
N ARG A 160 -25.37 -17.32 15.95
CA ARG A 160 -25.71 -18.54 16.72
C ARG A 160 -25.42 -19.85 15.98
N THR A 161 -25.20 -19.80 14.67
CA THR A 161 -24.80 -20.96 13.87
C THR A 161 -23.28 -21.14 13.82
N GLY A 162 -22.52 -20.18 14.34
CA GLY A 162 -21.06 -20.17 14.38
C GLY A 162 -20.40 -19.46 13.21
N ASN A 163 -21.15 -18.80 12.31
CA ASN A 163 -20.54 -18.05 11.22
C ASN A 163 -20.02 -16.70 11.72
N THR A 164 -18.82 -16.35 11.26
CA THR A 164 -18.23 -15.04 11.55
C THR A 164 -18.62 -14.03 10.49
N LEU A 165 -19.29 -12.97 10.91
CA LEU A 165 -19.70 -11.84 10.09
C LEU A 165 -18.81 -10.64 10.40
N LYS A 166 -18.19 -10.07 9.37
CA LYS A 166 -17.40 -8.85 9.53
C LYS A 166 -18.34 -7.64 9.58
N LEU A 167 -18.37 -6.92 10.71
CA LEU A 167 -19.20 -5.73 10.92
C LEU A 167 -18.47 -4.49 10.42
N LEU A 168 -17.25 -4.26 10.92
CA LEU A 168 -16.36 -3.19 10.47
C LEU A 168 -14.99 -3.76 10.16
N SER A 169 -14.31 -3.12 9.21
CA SER A 169 -12.97 -3.51 8.82
C SER A 169 -12.03 -2.31 8.85
N ASN A 170 -10.75 -2.60 9.05
CA ASN A 170 -9.69 -1.61 8.94
C ASN A 170 -9.86 -0.43 9.94
N LEU A 171 -10.26 -0.73 11.18
CA LEU A 171 -10.38 0.27 12.24
C LEU A 171 -8.99 0.64 12.74
N ASN A 172 -8.57 1.88 12.47
CA ASN A 172 -7.33 2.45 13.00
C ASN A 172 -7.51 2.85 14.47
N LEU A 173 -7.81 1.87 15.31
CA LEU A 173 -8.03 2.02 16.76
C LEU A 173 -6.92 1.30 17.53
N THR A 174 -6.66 1.75 18.76
CA THR A 174 -5.88 0.93 19.70
C THR A 174 -6.68 -0.31 20.10
N GLY A 175 -6.01 -1.37 20.55
CA GLY A 175 -6.70 -2.58 21.00
C GLY A 175 -7.69 -2.31 22.14
N GLU A 176 -7.37 -1.38 23.03
CA GLU A 176 -8.27 -0.93 24.11
C GLU A 176 -9.50 -0.20 23.57
N GLN A 177 -9.32 0.71 22.61
CA GLN A 177 -10.43 1.42 21.96
C GLN A 177 -11.35 0.46 21.19
N ALA A 178 -10.76 -0.49 20.46
CA ALA A 178 -11.52 -1.51 19.74
C ALA A 178 -12.34 -2.36 20.71
N ARG A 179 -11.71 -2.85 21.79
CA ARG A 179 -12.40 -3.63 22.85
C ARG A 179 -13.48 -2.82 23.58
N ALA A 180 -13.27 -1.52 23.79
CA ALA A 180 -14.28 -0.66 24.40
C ALA A 180 -15.53 -0.53 23.51
N ILE A 181 -15.37 -0.50 22.18
CA ILE A 181 -16.49 -0.51 21.23
C ILE A 181 -17.25 -1.84 21.32
N GLU A 182 -16.53 -2.96 21.27
CA GLU A 182 -17.06 -4.31 21.44
C GLU A 182 -17.91 -4.42 22.71
N GLN A 183 -17.32 -4.09 23.87
CA GLN A 183 -17.99 -4.17 25.17
C GLN A 183 -19.23 -3.29 25.25
N LYS A 184 -19.21 -2.08 24.65
CA LYS A 184 -20.39 -1.21 24.63
C LYS A 184 -21.54 -1.81 23.82
N ILE A 185 -21.24 -2.46 22.69
CA ILE A 185 -22.28 -3.12 21.89
C ILE A 185 -22.82 -4.34 22.65
N GLU A 186 -21.95 -5.15 23.24
CA GLU A 186 -22.37 -6.33 24.01
C GLU A 186 -23.20 -5.96 25.24
N GLN A 187 -22.76 -4.97 26.01
CA GLN A 187 -23.49 -4.45 27.16
C GLN A 187 -24.89 -3.95 26.74
N PHE A 188 -24.97 -3.25 25.62
CA PHE A 188 -26.24 -2.77 25.10
C PHE A 188 -27.17 -3.92 24.69
N LEU A 189 -26.63 -4.96 24.03
CA LEU A 189 -27.39 -6.14 23.61
C LEU A 189 -27.70 -7.13 24.74
N GLY A 190 -27.05 -7.00 25.89
CA GLY A 190 -27.15 -7.98 26.99
C GLY A 190 -26.43 -9.29 26.67
N ILE A 191 -25.38 -9.23 25.83
CA ILE A 191 -24.51 -10.35 25.53
C ILE A 191 -23.45 -10.44 26.64
N LYS A 192 -23.20 -11.67 27.12
CA LYS A 192 -22.15 -11.92 28.11
C LYS A 192 -20.82 -12.06 27.37
N ASP A 193 -19.83 -11.25 27.73
CA ASP A 193 -18.46 -11.34 27.21
C ASP A 193 -17.88 -12.74 27.53
N GLU A 194 -17.50 -13.47 26.47
CA GLU A 194 -16.85 -14.78 26.55
C GLU A 194 -15.49 -14.70 25.86
N LEU A 195 -14.46 -15.38 26.37
CA LEU A 195 -13.17 -15.39 25.68
C LEU A 195 -13.31 -16.13 24.34
N VAL A 196 -13.28 -15.40 23.22
CA VAL A 196 -13.25 -16.03 21.90
C VAL A 196 -11.89 -16.67 21.69
N ASN A 197 -11.86 -18.00 21.70
CA ASN A 197 -10.63 -18.74 21.53
C ASN A 197 -10.14 -18.57 20.09
N GLU A 198 -8.98 -17.95 19.90
CA GLU A 198 -8.45 -17.51 18.60
C GLU A 198 -8.39 -18.65 17.56
N ILE A 199 -8.15 -19.87 18.05
CA ILE A 199 -8.09 -21.12 17.28
C ILE A 199 -9.41 -21.41 16.54
N GLN A 200 -10.58 -21.11 17.13
CA GLN A 200 -11.87 -21.36 16.47
C GLN A 200 -12.11 -20.40 15.29
N ILE A 201 -11.54 -19.19 15.33
CA ILE A 201 -11.78 -18.16 14.33
C ILE A 201 -11.04 -18.49 13.02
N ASP A 202 -9.81 -19.00 13.11
CA ASP A 202 -9.02 -19.30 11.92
C ASP A 202 -9.61 -20.45 11.08
N HIS A 203 -10.30 -21.41 11.73
CA HIS A 203 -11.06 -22.45 11.04
C HIS A 203 -12.29 -21.92 10.29
N ALA A 204 -12.97 -20.89 10.81
CA ALA A 204 -14.14 -20.29 10.17
C ALA A 204 -13.77 -19.46 8.92
N PHE A 205 -12.60 -18.81 8.89
CA PHE A 205 -12.16 -18.02 7.74
C PHE A 205 -11.47 -18.83 6.64
N SER A 206 -10.87 -19.97 6.99
CA SER A 206 -10.11 -20.79 6.04
C SER A 206 -10.99 -21.70 5.17
N ASN A 207 -12.31 -21.82 5.46
CA ASN A 207 -13.16 -22.73 4.70
C ASN A 207 -14.64 -22.32 4.60
N PRO A 208 -15.01 -21.40 3.68
CA PRO A 208 -16.42 -21.16 3.38
C PRO A 208 -17.06 -22.27 2.52
N GLY A 209 -16.39 -23.40 2.23
CA GLY A 209 -16.98 -24.42 1.34
C GLY A 209 -16.32 -25.81 1.20
N LEU A 210 -15.25 -26.19 1.91
CA LEU A 210 -14.77 -27.58 1.84
C LEU A 210 -15.24 -28.42 3.04
N LYS A 211 -16.06 -29.42 2.72
CA LYS A 211 -16.31 -30.59 3.56
C LYS A 211 -14.99 -31.25 3.92
N SER A 212 -14.83 -31.56 5.21
CA SER A 212 -13.66 -32.21 5.78
C SER A 212 -13.36 -33.55 5.12
N ALA A 213 -12.16 -33.69 4.56
CA ALA A 213 -11.52 -34.99 4.38
C ALA A 213 -10.22 -34.99 5.19
N ASN A 214 -10.18 -35.93 6.14
CA ASN A 214 -9.05 -36.28 6.98
C ASN A 214 -7.76 -36.49 6.16
N ALA A 215 -6.62 -36.04 6.69
CA ALA A 215 -5.38 -36.82 6.70
C ALA A 215 -4.34 -36.18 7.61
N ILE A 216 -4.15 -36.81 8.77
CA ILE A 216 -2.98 -36.68 9.63
C ILE A 216 -1.82 -37.40 8.92
N GLY A 217 -0.73 -36.68 8.68
CA GLY A 217 0.50 -37.23 8.10
C GLY A 217 1.68 -36.36 8.47
N SER A 218 2.32 -36.70 9.58
CA SER A 218 3.61 -36.15 10.01
C SER A 218 4.67 -36.46 8.96
N GLN A 219 5.14 -35.44 8.25
CA GLN A 219 6.38 -35.50 7.47
C GLN A 219 7.33 -34.41 7.97
N SER A 220 8.41 -34.83 8.64
CA SER A 220 9.63 -34.04 8.82
C SER A 220 10.40 -33.96 7.49
N GLY A 221 9.73 -33.41 6.47
CA GLY A 221 10.34 -33.06 5.21
C GLY A 221 10.94 -31.67 5.33
N SER A 222 12.23 -31.58 4.99
CA SER A 222 13.01 -30.35 4.71
C SER A 222 12.11 -29.14 4.44
N PRO A 223 12.24 -28.02 5.19
CA PRO A 223 11.31 -26.91 5.11
C PRO A 223 11.19 -26.51 3.66
N ALA A 224 10.02 -26.81 3.09
CA ALA A 224 9.68 -26.54 1.71
C ALA A 224 10.14 -25.12 1.42
N ALA A 225 11.07 -25.00 0.48
CA ALA A 225 11.65 -23.76 0.01
C ALA A 225 10.51 -22.79 -0.34
N THR A 226 10.05 -22.03 0.65
CA THR A 226 8.98 -21.07 0.51
C THR A 226 9.49 -20.05 -0.48
N ALA A 227 8.86 -20.01 -1.65
CA ALA A 227 9.26 -19.33 -2.88
C ALA A 227 9.34 -17.79 -2.79
N HIS A 228 9.55 -17.22 -1.59
CA HIS A 228 9.55 -15.80 -1.31
C HIS A 228 10.58 -15.35 -0.27
N GLN A 229 11.66 -16.10 -0.04
CA GLN A 229 12.78 -15.56 0.74
C GLN A 229 13.46 -14.44 -0.06
N ARG A 230 13.11 -13.19 0.26
CA ARG A 230 13.71 -11.97 -0.29
C ARG A 230 15.19 -11.84 0.07
N ILE A 231 15.59 -12.49 1.16
CA ILE A 231 16.94 -12.50 1.70
C ILE A 231 17.45 -13.94 1.64
N ARG A 232 18.62 -14.15 1.03
CA ARG A 232 19.35 -15.41 1.05
C ARG A 232 20.63 -15.19 1.83
N ILE A 233 20.87 -16.03 2.84
CA ILE A 233 22.08 -15.99 3.65
C ILE A 233 22.84 -17.29 3.39
N THR A 234 24.08 -17.18 2.92
CA THR A 234 24.97 -18.30 2.66
C THR A 234 26.20 -18.14 3.54
N GLN A 235 26.42 -19.08 4.45
CA GLN A 235 27.62 -19.13 5.29
C GLN A 235 28.65 -20.08 4.68
N GLY A 236 29.87 -19.57 4.44
CA GLY A 236 31.03 -20.35 4.00
C GLY A 236 32.31 -19.81 4.63
N SER A 237 33.41 -19.76 3.85
CA SER A 237 34.60 -19.01 4.25
C SER A 237 34.30 -17.51 4.41
N ASP A 238 33.40 -16.99 3.58
CA ASP A 238 32.81 -15.66 3.66
C ASP A 238 31.31 -15.79 3.99
N LEU A 239 30.74 -14.78 4.66
CA LEU A 239 29.29 -14.63 4.81
C LEU A 239 28.76 -13.82 3.62
N LEU A 240 27.84 -14.41 2.86
CA LEU A 240 27.17 -13.76 1.74
C LEU A 240 25.69 -13.57 2.06
N ILE A 241 25.24 -12.32 2.06
CA ILE A 241 23.83 -11.96 2.20
C ILE A 241 23.38 -11.32 0.89
N ASP A 242 22.41 -11.94 0.22
CA ASP A 242 21.83 -11.45 -1.03
C ASP A 242 20.37 -11.05 -0.80
N GLN A 243 20.02 -9.79 -1.11
CA GLN A 243 18.68 -9.26 -0.93
C GLN A 243 18.12 -8.70 -2.24
N ARG A 244 16.96 -9.22 -2.66
CA ARG A 244 16.24 -8.70 -3.83
C ARG A 244 15.44 -7.44 -3.48
N TRP A 245 15.39 -6.48 -4.40
CA TRP A 245 14.62 -5.24 -4.21
C TRP A 245 13.15 -5.35 -4.62
N ARG A 246 12.81 -6.38 -5.39
CA ARG A 246 11.49 -6.55 -6.02
C ARG A 246 10.36 -6.51 -4.99
N SER A 247 9.40 -5.63 -5.25
CA SER A 247 8.12 -5.58 -4.55
C SER A 247 6.96 -5.62 -5.55
N GLU A 248 5.75 -5.99 -5.10
CA GLU A 248 4.57 -5.96 -5.97
C GLU A 248 4.27 -4.55 -6.50
N ARG A 249 4.52 -3.52 -5.67
CA ARG A 249 4.39 -2.11 -6.05
C ARG A 249 5.33 -1.71 -7.19
N THR A 250 6.50 -2.35 -7.27
CA THR A 250 7.48 -2.10 -8.34
C THR A 250 6.92 -2.47 -9.71
N ILE A 251 6.15 -3.57 -9.81
CA ILE A 251 5.54 -3.98 -11.09
C ILE A 251 4.50 -2.96 -11.54
N PHE A 252 3.65 -2.49 -10.62
CA PHE A 252 2.70 -1.43 -10.91
C PHE A 252 3.39 -0.14 -11.36
N MET A 253 4.44 0.30 -10.64
CA MET A 253 5.19 1.50 -10.99
C MET A 253 5.90 1.38 -12.34
N LEU A 254 6.40 0.19 -12.69
CA LEU A 254 7.01 -0.07 -13.99
C LEU A 254 5.99 0.12 -15.12
N ILE A 255 4.83 -0.55 -15.03
CA ILE A 255 3.74 -0.41 -16.01
C ILE A 255 3.31 1.05 -16.11
N PHE A 256 3.11 1.71 -14.98
CA PHE A 256 2.74 3.13 -14.93
C PHE A 256 3.78 4.02 -15.62
N SER A 257 5.08 3.79 -15.39
CA SER A 257 6.14 4.58 -16.01
C SER A 257 6.23 4.39 -17.54
N LEU A 258 5.97 3.17 -18.03
CA LEU A 258 5.91 2.89 -19.47
C LEU A 258 4.71 3.61 -20.11
N VAL A 259 3.54 3.52 -19.48
CA VAL A 259 2.34 4.25 -19.88
C VAL A 259 2.60 5.75 -19.92
N TRP A 260 3.22 6.29 -18.87
CA TRP A 260 3.55 7.72 -18.78
C TRP A 260 4.51 8.14 -19.89
N LEU A 261 5.55 7.35 -20.17
CA LEU A 261 6.51 7.64 -21.24
C LEU A 261 5.87 7.58 -22.62
N SER A 262 5.08 6.54 -22.92
CA SER A 262 4.30 6.45 -24.15
C SER A 262 3.40 7.66 -24.33
N PHE A 263 2.74 8.09 -23.24
CA PHE A 263 1.90 9.27 -23.23
C PHE A 263 2.69 10.56 -23.54
N THR A 264 3.82 10.80 -22.86
CA THR A 264 4.65 11.99 -23.11
C THR A 264 5.26 12.01 -24.51
N GLY A 265 5.71 10.86 -25.03
CA GLY A 265 6.22 10.73 -26.39
C GLY A 265 5.13 10.99 -27.43
N PHE A 266 3.92 10.51 -27.18
CA PHE A 266 2.77 10.80 -28.03
C PHE A 266 2.42 12.30 -28.04
N LEU A 267 2.42 12.96 -26.88
CA LEU A 267 2.20 14.42 -26.82
C LEU A 267 3.25 15.17 -27.63
N ALA A 268 4.52 14.82 -27.46
CA ALA A 268 5.61 15.42 -28.22
C ALA A 268 5.42 15.21 -29.73
N TRP A 269 5.10 14.00 -30.17
CA TRP A 269 4.85 13.69 -31.58
C TRP A 269 3.63 14.45 -32.14
N SER A 270 2.51 14.47 -31.43
CA SER A 270 1.29 15.18 -31.83
C SER A 270 1.52 16.68 -31.94
N PHE A 271 2.35 17.22 -31.06
CA PHE A 271 2.71 18.62 -31.08
C PHE A 271 3.62 18.95 -32.27
N MET A 272 4.67 18.14 -32.49
CA MET A 272 5.59 18.30 -33.63
C MET A 272 4.88 18.19 -34.98
N THR A 273 3.92 17.28 -35.13
CA THR A 273 3.15 17.12 -36.38
C THR A 273 2.21 18.30 -36.67
N ARG A 274 1.65 18.93 -35.63
CA ARG A 274 0.73 20.08 -35.78
C ARG A 274 1.43 21.41 -36.02
N PHE A 275 2.61 21.60 -35.44
CA PHE A 275 3.26 22.91 -35.38
C PHE A 275 4.64 22.97 -36.05
N GLY A 276 5.22 21.82 -36.44
CA GLY A 276 6.58 21.74 -36.97
C GLY A 276 6.85 22.52 -38.26
N SER A 277 5.82 23.02 -38.95
CA SER A 277 5.95 23.84 -40.16
C SER A 277 5.84 25.35 -39.91
N ARG A 278 5.59 25.82 -38.68
CA ARG A 278 5.39 27.25 -38.39
C ARG A 278 6.68 27.95 -37.93
N PRO A 279 7.00 29.16 -38.44
CA PRO A 279 8.24 29.89 -38.13
C PRO A 279 8.30 30.52 -36.71
N LEU A 280 7.37 30.19 -35.80
CA LEU A 280 7.32 30.72 -34.42
C LEU A 280 8.22 29.95 -33.43
N LEU A 281 9.41 29.54 -33.89
CA LEU A 281 10.35 28.65 -33.18
C LEU A 281 10.76 29.08 -31.74
N PRO A 282 10.98 30.37 -31.42
CA PRO A 282 11.50 30.75 -30.10
C PRO A 282 10.46 30.58 -28.96
N ILE A 283 9.26 31.13 -29.15
CA ILE A 283 8.15 31.03 -28.17
C ILE A 283 7.74 29.56 -27.98
N PHE A 284 7.83 28.78 -29.06
CA PHE A 284 7.53 27.36 -29.13
C PHE A 284 8.48 26.49 -28.29
N PHE A 285 9.79 26.75 -28.38
CA PHE A 285 10.79 25.98 -27.65
C PHE A 285 10.65 26.16 -26.13
N GLU A 286 10.46 27.39 -25.67
CA GLU A 286 10.38 27.70 -24.23
C GLU A 286 9.06 27.24 -23.61
N SER A 287 7.94 27.46 -24.29
CA SER A 287 6.61 27.24 -23.69
C SER A 287 6.16 25.78 -23.71
N VAL A 288 6.70 24.95 -24.60
CA VAL A 288 6.21 23.57 -24.79
C VAL A 288 7.30 22.52 -24.69
N LEU A 289 8.48 22.74 -25.29
CA LEU A 289 9.54 21.72 -25.23
C LEU A 289 10.10 21.58 -23.81
N ILE A 290 10.26 22.68 -23.07
CA ILE A 290 10.75 22.64 -21.68
C ILE A 290 9.78 21.86 -20.77
N PRO A 291 8.46 22.17 -20.72
CA PRO A 291 7.52 21.37 -19.94
C PRO A 291 7.43 19.90 -20.38
N LEU A 292 7.41 19.62 -21.69
CA LEU A 292 7.38 18.24 -22.19
C LEU A 292 8.65 17.47 -21.81
N GLY A 293 9.82 18.12 -21.90
CA GLY A 293 11.09 17.56 -21.47
C GLY A 293 11.11 17.25 -19.97
N ALA A 294 10.54 18.14 -19.15
CA ALA A 294 10.38 17.90 -17.71
C ALA A 294 9.41 16.74 -17.42
N LEU A 295 8.27 16.63 -18.13
CA LEU A 295 7.35 15.51 -17.98
C LEU A 295 7.97 14.17 -18.40
N ALA A 296 8.73 14.18 -19.51
CA ALA A 296 9.46 13.01 -19.98
C ALA A 296 10.56 12.59 -19.00
N SER A 297 11.31 13.54 -18.43
CA SER A 297 12.39 13.24 -17.47
C SER A 297 11.87 12.59 -16.18
N ILE A 298 10.69 13.01 -15.71
CA ILE A 298 9.98 12.35 -14.61
C ILE A 298 9.67 10.89 -14.97
N GLY A 299 9.12 10.66 -16.17
CA GLY A 299 8.82 9.31 -16.67
C GLY A 299 10.06 8.42 -16.77
N ILE A 300 11.15 8.94 -17.34
CA ILE A 300 12.43 8.23 -17.48
C ILE A 300 12.99 7.88 -16.10
N SER A 301 12.93 8.83 -15.16
CA SER A 301 13.39 8.62 -13.79
C SER A 301 12.58 7.52 -13.08
N MET A 302 11.25 7.54 -13.21
CA MET A 302 10.38 6.48 -12.67
C MET A 302 10.67 5.12 -13.31
N LEU A 303 10.87 5.08 -14.63
CA LEU A 303 11.20 3.85 -15.35
C LEU A 303 12.54 3.28 -14.88
N TYR A 304 13.56 4.14 -14.73
CA TYR A 304 14.86 3.74 -14.23
C TYR A 304 14.78 3.18 -12.81
N VAL A 305 14.12 3.90 -11.89
CA VAL A 305 13.99 3.47 -10.49
C VAL A 305 13.19 2.17 -10.37
N SER A 306 12.08 2.03 -11.10
CA SER A 306 11.27 0.80 -11.07
C SER A 306 12.00 -0.39 -11.71
N SER A 307 12.73 -0.17 -12.80
CA SER A 307 13.59 -1.19 -13.40
C SER A 307 14.69 -1.64 -12.44
N ALA A 308 15.39 -0.68 -11.80
CA ALA A 308 16.38 -0.97 -10.77
C ALA A 308 15.76 -1.76 -9.60
N GLN A 309 14.59 -1.37 -9.08
CA GLN A 309 13.91 -2.14 -8.03
C GLN A 309 13.49 -3.55 -8.48
N LEU A 310 13.20 -3.75 -9.76
CA LEU A 310 12.76 -5.05 -10.26
C LEU A 310 13.94 -6.03 -10.38
N ILE A 311 15.09 -5.55 -10.87
CA ILE A 311 16.21 -6.41 -11.25
C ILE A 311 17.40 -6.33 -10.30
N ASN A 312 17.56 -5.23 -9.54
CA ASN A 312 18.68 -5.09 -8.64
C ASN A 312 18.53 -5.97 -7.40
N ASN A 313 19.69 -6.48 -7.00
CA ASN A 313 19.91 -7.12 -5.73
C ASN A 313 21.03 -6.37 -4.98
N THR A 314 20.98 -6.44 -3.66
CA THR A 314 22.07 -6.01 -2.78
C THR A 314 22.81 -7.22 -2.27
N GLN A 315 24.08 -7.31 -2.62
CA GLN A 315 24.98 -8.33 -2.10
C GLN A 315 25.86 -7.69 -1.04
N VAL A 316 25.78 -8.23 0.16
CA VAL A 316 26.67 -7.92 1.27
C VAL A 316 27.59 -9.13 1.44
N LYS A 317 28.85 -8.97 1.03
CA LYS A 317 29.89 -9.97 1.19
C LYS A 317 30.78 -9.57 2.36
N LEU A 318 30.87 -10.44 3.36
CA LEU A 318 31.67 -10.22 4.55
C LEU A 318 32.76 -11.31 4.61
N SER A 319 34.01 -10.88 4.46
CA SER A 319 35.18 -11.70 4.73
C SER A 319 35.81 -11.30 6.07
N ARG A 320 36.82 -12.03 6.54
CA ARG A 320 37.56 -11.68 7.76
C ARG A 320 38.16 -10.28 7.73
N ALA A 321 38.59 -9.80 6.56
CA ALA A 321 39.28 -8.51 6.41
C ALA A 321 38.36 -7.37 5.98
N GLN A 322 37.27 -7.67 5.26
CA GLN A 322 36.50 -6.63 4.56
C GLN A 322 35.01 -6.96 4.42
N LEU A 323 34.17 -5.95 4.65
CA LEU A 323 32.75 -5.93 4.34
C LEU A 323 32.54 -5.15 3.03
N THR A 324 32.02 -5.81 2.01
CA THR A 324 31.72 -5.21 0.70
C THR A 324 30.21 -5.20 0.44
N ILE A 325 29.69 -4.04 0.05
CA ILE A 325 28.30 -3.83 -0.35
C ILE A 325 28.30 -3.55 -1.84
N GLN A 326 27.53 -4.32 -2.60
CA GLN A 326 27.35 -4.11 -4.04
C GLN A 326 25.86 -4.13 -4.38
N HIS A 327 25.44 -3.16 -5.19
CA HIS A 327 24.12 -3.11 -5.81
C HIS A 327 24.28 -3.33 -7.32
N GLY A 328 23.47 -4.22 -7.89
CA GLY A 328 23.49 -4.48 -9.33
C GLY A 328 22.36 -5.40 -9.76
N PRO A 329 22.11 -5.55 -11.08
CA PRO A 329 23.02 -5.20 -12.18
C PRO A 329 22.99 -3.73 -12.62
N LEU A 330 21.91 -2.97 -12.39
CA LEU A 330 21.89 -1.55 -12.74
C LEU A 330 22.68 -0.72 -11.73
N PRO A 331 23.40 0.32 -12.18
CA PRO A 331 24.13 1.21 -11.29
C PRO A 331 23.22 1.76 -10.19
N TRP A 332 23.69 1.76 -8.95
CA TRP A 332 22.98 2.43 -7.87
C TRP A 332 23.95 2.92 -6.81
N LEU A 333 23.62 4.06 -6.21
CA LEU A 333 24.45 4.67 -5.18
C LEU A 333 24.41 3.84 -3.89
N GLY A 334 25.55 3.71 -3.21
CA GLY A 334 25.61 3.03 -1.91
C GLY A 334 26.61 1.88 -1.84
N SER A 335 27.06 1.37 -2.98
CA SER A 335 28.14 0.39 -3.05
C SER A 335 29.41 0.92 -2.40
N GLY A 336 30.15 0.04 -1.73
CA GLY A 336 31.36 0.43 -1.02
C GLY A 336 32.00 -0.74 -0.29
N SER A 337 33.24 -0.56 0.12
CA SER A 337 33.98 -1.59 0.83
C SER A 337 34.67 -1.03 2.07
N PHE A 338 34.61 -1.78 3.16
CA PHE A 338 34.92 -1.31 4.50
C PHE A 338 35.76 -2.36 5.23
N PRO A 339 36.94 -2.01 5.78
CA PRO A 339 37.71 -2.94 6.61
C PRO A 339 36.88 -3.37 7.84
N THR A 340 36.84 -4.66 8.14
CA THR A 340 36.07 -5.22 9.27
C THR A 340 36.51 -4.65 10.61
N GLN A 341 37.82 -4.44 10.79
CA GLN A 341 38.41 -3.81 11.97
C GLN A 341 37.90 -2.37 12.22
N ASN A 342 37.37 -1.71 11.20
CA ASN A 342 36.79 -0.37 11.34
C ASN A 342 35.31 -0.40 11.74
N ILE A 343 34.69 -1.57 11.86
CA ILE A 343 33.28 -1.71 12.25
C ILE A 343 33.20 -1.77 13.78
N LYS A 344 32.63 -0.73 14.39
CA LYS A 344 32.48 -0.63 15.85
C LYS A 344 31.22 -1.35 16.35
N SER A 345 30.09 -1.15 15.68
CA SER A 345 28.81 -1.76 16.06
C SER A 345 27.83 -1.83 14.90
N LEU A 346 26.85 -2.72 15.01
CA LEU A 346 25.74 -2.87 14.07
C LEU A 346 24.43 -2.55 14.78
N ASN A 347 23.54 -1.81 14.12
CA ASN A 347 22.28 -1.36 14.70
C ASN A 347 21.15 -1.44 13.66
N VAL A 348 19.99 -1.92 14.08
CA VAL A 348 18.75 -1.80 13.31
C VAL A 348 18.10 -0.45 13.60
N GLN A 349 17.84 0.33 12.56
CA GLN A 349 17.20 1.64 12.65
C GLN A 349 15.92 1.69 11.83
N LYS A 350 14.92 2.41 12.35
CA LYS A 350 13.72 2.78 11.61
C LYS A 350 14.04 3.99 10.74
N SER A 351 14.04 3.78 9.43
CA SER A 351 14.18 4.83 8.42
C SER A 351 12.80 5.33 8.02
N ARG A 352 12.63 6.66 8.03
CA ARG A 352 11.41 7.32 7.59
C ARG A 352 11.43 7.39 6.07
N ILE A 353 10.47 6.74 5.41
CA ILE A 353 10.31 6.89 3.97
C ILE A 353 9.23 7.94 3.71
N GLY A 354 9.68 9.17 3.50
CA GLY A 354 8.83 10.30 3.10
C GLY A 354 9.26 11.63 3.70
N HIS A 355 9.21 12.70 2.89
CA HIS A 355 9.36 14.09 3.32
C HIS A 355 7.96 14.73 3.48
N GLY A 356 7.12 14.16 4.35
CA GLY A 356 5.74 14.62 4.53
C GLY A 356 5.40 14.90 5.98
N ASN A 357 4.69 16.01 6.22
CA ASN A 357 4.28 16.49 7.55
C ASN A 357 3.08 15.71 8.14
N SER A 358 2.77 14.51 7.62
CA SER A 358 1.59 13.74 8.00
C SER A 358 1.93 12.66 9.03
N GLN A 359 1.08 12.48 10.04
CA GLN A 359 1.22 11.48 11.10
C GLN A 359 1.19 10.02 10.60
N GLN A 360 0.89 9.76 9.32
CA GLN A 360 0.96 8.42 8.73
C GLN A 360 2.37 8.14 8.20
N MET A 361 3.30 7.93 9.13
CA MET A 361 4.69 7.62 8.80
C MET A 361 4.84 6.13 8.44
N VAL A 362 5.22 5.86 7.18
CA VAL A 362 5.67 4.51 6.79
C VAL A 362 7.14 4.36 7.14
N PHE A 363 7.44 3.47 8.09
CA PHE A 363 8.81 3.13 8.45
C PHE A 363 9.28 1.92 7.64
N LYS A 364 10.52 1.98 7.16
CA LYS A 364 11.26 0.78 6.75
C LYS A 364 12.41 0.58 7.70
N LEU A 365 12.77 -0.67 7.93
CA LEU A 365 13.89 -1.00 8.79
C LEU A 365 15.16 -1.15 7.94
N GLU A 366 16.26 -0.70 8.52
CA GLU A 366 17.57 -0.68 7.89
C GLU A 366 18.63 -1.15 8.88
N VAL A 367 19.60 -1.93 8.40
CA VAL A 367 20.78 -2.31 9.16
C VAL A 367 21.89 -1.33 8.85
N HIS A 368 22.37 -0.64 9.87
CA HIS A 368 23.46 0.33 9.79
C HIS A 368 24.67 -0.17 10.55
N MET A 369 25.86 0.07 10.00
CA MET A 369 27.11 -0.03 10.76
C MET A 369 27.53 1.34 11.27
N THR A 370 28.11 1.36 12.46
CA THR A 370 28.86 2.50 12.99
C THR A 370 30.34 2.17 12.88
N LEU A 371 31.08 3.02 12.18
CA LEU A 371 32.52 2.88 12.03
C LEU A 371 33.26 3.40 13.27
N THR A 372 34.53 3.03 13.44
CA THR A 372 35.40 3.48 14.55
C THR A 372 35.53 5.00 14.62
N ASN A 373 35.46 5.69 13.49
CA ASN A 373 35.44 7.16 13.40
C ASN A 373 34.06 7.80 13.72
N GLY A 374 33.07 7.00 14.16
CA GLY A 374 31.72 7.47 14.47
C GLY A 374 30.80 7.64 13.26
N LYS A 375 31.30 7.53 12.03
CA LYS A 375 30.48 7.64 10.81
C LYS A 375 29.54 6.45 10.71
N ARG A 376 28.26 6.73 10.47
CA ARG A 376 27.25 5.70 10.22
C ARG A 376 27.11 5.44 8.73
N LYS A 377 26.97 4.17 8.35
CA LYS A 377 26.73 3.76 6.97
C LYS A 377 25.66 2.68 6.93
N LYS A 378 24.67 2.89 6.05
CA LYS A 378 23.66 1.87 5.73
C LYS A 378 24.33 0.69 5.05
N ILE A 379 24.11 -0.52 5.57
CA ILE A 379 24.57 -1.77 4.94
C ILE A 379 23.51 -2.26 3.97
N ILE A 380 22.30 -2.45 4.48
CA ILE A 380 21.18 -3.05 3.77
C ILE A 380 19.88 -2.53 4.39
N GLY A 381 18.81 -2.42 3.60
CA GLY A 381 17.57 -1.87 4.13
C GLY A 381 16.34 -2.25 3.33
N GLY A 382 15.24 -1.58 3.65
CA GLY A 382 13.95 -1.88 3.05
C GLY A 382 13.31 -3.15 3.60
N PHE A 383 13.73 -3.60 4.80
CA PHE A 383 13.06 -4.67 5.53
C PHE A 383 11.68 -4.21 5.96
N ASP A 384 10.72 -5.11 5.84
CA ASP A 384 9.34 -4.90 6.24
C ASP A 384 9.16 -5.23 7.73
N THR A 385 10.02 -6.08 8.28
CA THR A 385 9.98 -6.51 9.69
C THR A 385 11.29 -6.25 10.44
N GLN A 386 11.18 -6.07 11.76
CA GLN A 386 12.35 -6.01 12.64
C GLN A 386 12.97 -7.38 12.83
N GLY A 387 12.17 -8.46 12.78
CA GLY A 387 12.68 -9.83 12.80
C GLY A 387 13.68 -10.07 11.66
N GLU A 388 13.31 -9.77 10.41
CA GLU A 388 14.21 -9.88 9.26
C GLU A 388 15.48 -9.05 9.44
N ALA A 389 15.34 -7.77 9.82
CA ALA A 389 16.49 -6.88 10.01
C ALA A 389 17.41 -7.35 11.14
N GLN A 390 16.86 -7.87 12.25
CA GLN A 390 17.61 -8.41 13.38
C GLN A 390 18.25 -9.76 13.07
N ILE A 391 17.64 -10.61 12.23
CA ILE A 391 18.29 -11.82 11.74
C ILE A 391 19.55 -11.43 10.96
N VAL A 392 19.42 -10.52 9.99
CA VAL A 392 20.57 -10.03 9.21
C VAL A 392 21.64 -9.40 10.11
N GLN A 393 21.25 -8.57 11.09
CA GLN A 393 22.18 -8.02 12.07
C GLN A 393 22.93 -9.12 12.84
N ARG A 394 22.21 -10.08 13.44
CA ARG A 394 22.80 -11.17 14.25
C ARG A 394 23.74 -12.04 13.45
N GLU A 395 23.42 -12.32 12.19
CA GLU A 395 24.27 -13.12 11.30
C GLU A 395 25.60 -12.41 11.01
N ILE A 396 25.56 -11.10 10.72
CA ILE A 396 26.77 -10.29 10.52
C ILE A 396 27.59 -10.22 11.81
N GLU A 397 26.95 -9.97 12.96
CA GLU A 397 27.63 -9.92 14.27
C GLU A 397 28.26 -11.26 14.64
N SER A 398 27.54 -12.37 14.42
CA SER A 398 28.05 -13.70 14.71
C SER A 398 29.26 -14.04 13.85
N TYR A 399 29.30 -13.61 12.59
CA TYR A 399 30.45 -13.84 11.73
C TYR A 399 31.66 -12.98 12.14
N LEU A 400 31.44 -11.71 12.54
CA LEU A 400 32.52 -10.81 12.99
C LEU A 400 33.19 -11.21 14.31
N ARG A 401 32.52 -12.03 15.14
CA ARG A 401 33.06 -12.50 16.43
C ARG A 401 33.90 -13.78 16.33
N ARG A 402 33.85 -14.48 15.20
CA ARG A 402 34.66 -15.68 14.93
C ARG A 402 36.04 -15.28 14.44
#